data_AF-A0A644W7W5-F1
#
_entry.id   AF-A0A644W7W5-F1
#
_cell.length_a   1.000
_cell.length_b   1.000
_cell.length_c   1.000
_cell.angle_alpha   90.00
_cell.angle_beta   90.00
_cell.angle_gamma   90.00
#
_symmetry.space_group_name_H-M   'P 1'
#
loop_
_entity.id
_entity.type
_entity.pdbx_description
1 polymer ?
#
loop_
_entity_poly.entity_id
_entity_poly.type
_entity_poly.pdbx_seq_one_letter_code
_entity_poly.pdbx_strand_id
1 'polypeptide(L)'
;MAEEKYRFPLRLTPEVQHMMKEAMPHDNSQSQNEYIEKAIRFYSGYLMTKDSTEYLTPTLVESLRGTLDSFGAHINRSLFRLCVENAIMENILAAGLEMRDDELKKLRARCIAEVKRTNGRLSFEDNLRFQQGEDMD
;
A
#
# COMPACT_ATOMS: atom_id res chain seq x y z
N MET A 1 -43.03 -5.98 12.39
CA MET A 1 -43.57 -7.22 11.79
C MET A 1 -42.81 -8.37 12.41
N ALA A 2 -43.49 -9.38 12.98
CA ALA A 2 -42.81 -10.49 13.64
C ALA A 2 -42.03 -11.29 12.60
N GLU A 3 -40.71 -11.40 12.78
CA GLU A 3 -39.81 -12.09 11.87
C GLU A 3 -40.14 -13.60 11.89
N GLU A 4 -40.64 -14.14 10.78
CA GLU A 4 -40.95 -15.57 10.67
C GLU A 4 -39.66 -16.39 10.77
N LYS A 5 -39.50 -17.15 11.87
CA LYS A 5 -38.33 -18.01 12.10
C LYS A 5 -38.67 -19.46 11.77
N TYR A 6 -37.91 -20.05 10.85
CA TYR A 6 -38.02 -21.46 10.47
C TYR A 6 -37.07 -22.31 11.33
N ARG A 7 -37.58 -23.39 11.92
CA ARG A 7 -36.75 -24.36 12.66
C ARG A 7 -36.30 -25.47 11.72
N PHE A 8 -34.98 -25.65 11.60
CA PHE A 8 -34.40 -26.79 10.89
C PHE A 8 -33.42 -27.54 11.80
N PRO A 9 -33.37 -28.88 11.76
CA PRO A 9 -32.39 -29.64 12.53
C PRO A 9 -31.00 -29.53 11.88
N LEU A 10 -30.02 -29.03 12.65
CA LEU A 10 -28.61 -28.91 12.23
C LEU A 10 -27.75 -29.91 13.02
N ARG A 11 -26.88 -30.65 12.33
CA ARG A 11 -25.84 -31.49 12.95
C ARG A 11 -24.48 -30.83 12.71
N LEU A 12 -23.79 -30.51 13.80
CA LEU A 12 -22.43 -29.97 13.79
C LEU A 12 -21.47 -31.00 14.38
N THR A 13 -20.22 -31.00 13.94
CA THR A 13 -19.18 -31.78 14.61
C THR A 13 -18.82 -31.14 15.96
N PRO A 14 -18.30 -31.91 16.94
CA PRO A 14 -17.88 -31.37 18.23
C PRO A 14 -16.88 -30.22 18.12
N GLU A 15 -15.96 -30.29 17.14
CA GLU A 15 -14.93 -29.28 16.90
C GLU A 15 -15.56 -27.95 16.45
N VAL A 16 -16.49 -27.99 15.49
CA VAL A 16 -17.17 -26.78 14.99
C VAL A 16 -18.05 -26.17 16.08
N GLN A 17 -18.69 -27.01 16.90
CA GLN A 17 -19.49 -26.53 18.03
C GLN A 17 -18.62 -25.84 19.09
N HIS A 18 -17.42 -26.37 19.36
CA HIS A 18 -16.49 -25.75 20.29
C HIS A 18 -15.99 -24.40 19.76
N MET A 19 -15.52 -24.37 18.51
CA MET A 19 -15.09 -23.14 17.84
C MET A 19 -16.17 -22.06 17.84
N MET A 20 -17.44 -22.42 17.57
CA MET A 20 -18.56 -21.50 17.65
C MET A 20 -18.69 -20.90 19.06
N LYS A 21 -18.66 -21.73 20.10
CA LYS A 21 -18.80 -21.26 21.49
C LYS A 21 -17.67 -20.34 21.92
N GLU A 22 -16.45 -20.58 21.45
CA GLU A 22 -15.30 -19.71 21.71
C GLU A 22 -15.41 -18.38 20.95
N ALA A 23 -15.94 -18.40 19.72
CA ALA A 23 -16.08 -17.20 18.89
C ALA A 23 -17.28 -16.30 19.26
N MET A 24 -18.34 -16.87 19.84
CA MET A 24 -19.56 -16.13 20.19
C MET A 24 -19.33 -14.89 21.08
N PRO A 25 -18.52 -14.96 22.15
CA PRO A 25 -18.17 -13.78 22.97
C PRO A 25 -17.45 -12.69 22.18
N HIS A 26 -16.60 -13.06 21.22
CA HIS A 26 -15.86 -12.11 20.39
C HIS A 26 -16.77 -11.37 19.39
N ASP A 27 -17.84 -12.03 18.92
CA ASP A 27 -18.85 -11.45 18.03
C ASP A 27 -19.97 -10.71 18.79
N ASN A 28 -19.94 -10.71 20.13
CA ASN A 28 -21.01 -10.20 21.00
C ASN A 28 -22.40 -10.83 20.71
N SER A 29 -22.41 -12.06 20.18
CA SER A 29 -23.64 -12.80 19.88
C SER A 29 -24.27 -13.32 21.17
N GLN A 30 -25.55 -13.02 21.39
CA GLN A 30 -26.29 -13.39 22.61
C GLN A 30 -26.86 -14.81 22.55
N SER A 31 -26.87 -15.43 21.35
CA SER A 31 -27.35 -16.80 21.17
C SER A 31 -26.62 -17.52 20.03
N GLN A 32 -26.64 -18.86 20.07
CA GLN A 32 -26.08 -19.68 18.98
C GLN A 32 -26.82 -19.42 17.67
N ASN A 33 -28.13 -19.19 17.72
CA ASN A 33 -28.92 -18.88 16.54
C ASN A 33 -28.48 -17.55 15.92
N GLU A 34 -28.26 -16.51 16.72
CA GLU A 34 -27.76 -15.22 16.23
C GLU A 34 -26.41 -15.36 15.54
N TYR A 35 -25.48 -16.10 16.16
CA TYR A 35 -24.17 -16.35 15.60
C TYR A 35 -24.26 -17.14 14.27
N ILE A 36 -25.08 -18.20 14.23
CA ILE A 36 -25.30 -19.01 13.03
C ILE A 36 -25.96 -18.19 11.92
N GLU A 37 -26.96 -17.36 12.23
CA GLU A 37 -27.61 -16.47 11.26
C GLU A 37 -26.60 -15.47 10.67
N LYS A 38 -25.75 -14.86 11.50
CA LYS A 38 -24.65 -13.99 11.05
C LYS A 38 -23.66 -14.74 10.16
N ALA A 39 -23.24 -15.94 10.56
CA ALA A 39 -22.31 -16.76 9.80
C ALA A 39 -22.88 -17.21 8.43
N ILE A 40 -24.17 -17.58 8.39
CA ILE A 40 -24.86 -17.94 7.14
C ILE A 40 -24.97 -16.72 6.23
N ARG A 41 -25.36 -15.55 6.75
CA ARG A 41 -25.41 -14.30 5.97
C ARG A 41 -24.04 -13.94 5.43
N PHE A 42 -23.00 -14.05 6.25
CA PHE A 42 -21.61 -13.81 5.87
C PHE A 42 -21.18 -14.72 4.72
N TYR A 43 -21.34 -16.04 4.87
CA TYR A 43 -20.87 -17.00 3.88
C TYR A 43 -21.72 -16.98 2.61
N SER A 44 -23.02 -16.73 2.73
CA SER A 44 -23.91 -16.52 1.57
C SER A 44 -23.51 -15.26 0.81
N GLY A 45 -23.26 -14.16 1.53
CA GLY A 45 -22.73 -12.93 0.95
C GLY A 45 -21.42 -13.18 0.21
N TYR A 46 -20.46 -13.85 0.84
CA TYR A 46 -19.18 -14.26 0.26
C TYR A 46 -19.35 -15.11 -1.01
N LEU A 47 -20.24 -16.11 -1.00
CA LEU A 47 -20.46 -16.99 -2.15
C LEU A 47 -21.19 -16.30 -3.31
N MET A 48 -22.09 -15.37 -3.01
CA MET A 48 -22.83 -14.61 -4.02
C MET A 48 -21.99 -13.47 -4.63
N THR A 49 -20.97 -12.98 -3.92
CA THR A 49 -20.02 -11.94 -4.39
C THR A 49 -18.77 -12.52 -5.07
N LYS A 50 -18.90 -13.66 -5.79
CA LYS A 50 -17.83 -14.23 -6.62
C LYS A 50 -17.27 -13.28 -7.71
N ASP A 51 -17.82 -12.07 -7.86
CA ASP A 51 -17.26 -10.99 -8.66
C ASP A 51 -17.26 -9.65 -7.87
N SER A 52 -16.10 -9.31 -7.35
CA SER A 52 -15.61 -7.95 -7.07
C SER A 52 -16.30 -7.08 -5.99
N THR A 53 -15.48 -6.70 -5.00
CA THR A 53 -15.47 -5.41 -4.24
C THR A 53 -16.39 -5.14 -3.04
N GLU A 54 -17.37 -5.95 -2.69
CA GLU A 54 -18.38 -5.50 -1.70
C GLU A 54 -18.18 -5.99 -0.25
N TYR A 55 -16.94 -6.00 0.25
CA TYR A 55 -16.67 -6.05 1.69
C TYR A 55 -15.96 -4.80 2.24
N LEU A 56 -15.68 -3.84 1.37
CA LEU A 56 -15.40 -2.46 1.75
C LEU A 56 -16.68 -1.69 1.45
N THR A 57 -17.29 -1.04 2.44
CA THR A 57 -18.46 -0.17 2.21
C THR A 57 -18.16 0.72 0.99
N PRO A 58 -19.04 0.83 -0.02
CA PRO A 58 -18.74 1.61 -1.23
C PRO A 58 -18.19 3.02 -0.92
N THR A 59 -18.67 3.64 0.16
CA THR A 59 -18.15 4.89 0.73
C THR A 59 -16.67 4.85 1.12
N LEU A 60 -16.19 3.75 1.69
CA LEU A 60 -14.78 3.55 2.04
C LEU A 60 -13.92 3.38 0.79
N VAL A 61 -14.39 2.63 -0.21
CA VAL A 61 -13.68 2.48 -1.50
C VAL A 61 -13.58 3.83 -2.20
N GLU A 62 -14.67 4.59 -2.25
CA GLU A 62 -14.70 5.92 -2.86
C GLU A 62 -13.80 6.92 -2.10
N SER A 63 -13.82 6.89 -0.78
CA SER A 63 -12.94 7.73 0.06
C SER A 63 -11.46 7.39 -0.13
N LEU A 64 -11.12 6.09 -0.18
CA LEU A 64 -9.76 5.62 -0.49
C LEU A 64 -9.33 6.05 -1.89
N ARG A 65 -10.21 5.92 -2.89
CA ARG A 65 -9.94 6.33 -4.27
C ARG A 65 -9.70 7.84 -4.34
N GLY A 66 -10.57 8.65 -3.73
CA GLY A 66 -10.40 10.10 -3.68
C GLY A 66 -9.13 10.53 -2.95
N THR A 67 -8.74 9.82 -1.89
CA THR A 67 -7.49 10.06 -1.17
C THR A 67 -6.28 9.74 -2.06
N LEU A 68 -6.30 8.60 -2.75
CA LEU A 68 -5.23 8.18 -3.66
C LEU A 68 -5.14 9.11 -4.88
N ASP A 69 -6.25 9.55 -5.44
CA ASP A 69 -6.28 10.47 -6.58
C ASP A 69 -5.73 11.85 -6.17
N SER A 70 -6.15 12.36 -5.01
CA SER A 70 -5.63 13.61 -4.45
C SER A 70 -4.12 13.53 -4.16
N PHE A 71 -3.69 12.41 -3.57
CA PHE A 71 -2.29 12.13 -3.31
C PHE A 71 -1.48 12.04 -4.60
N GLY A 72 -1.96 11.32 -5.61
CA GLY A 72 -1.34 11.22 -6.93
C GLY A 72 -1.22 12.58 -7.61
N ALA A 73 -2.27 13.40 -7.56
CA ALA A 73 -2.25 14.75 -8.09
C ALA A 73 -1.24 15.66 -7.35
N HIS A 74 -1.15 15.53 -6.02
CA HIS A 74 -0.18 16.27 -5.22
C HIS A 74 1.27 15.84 -5.52
N ILE A 75 1.53 14.52 -5.60
CA ILE A 75 2.83 13.98 -5.99
C ILE A 75 3.21 14.47 -7.38
N ASN A 76 2.33 14.36 -8.37
CA ASN A 76 2.64 14.76 -9.74
C ASN A 76 2.99 16.24 -9.84
N ARG A 77 2.24 17.13 -9.16
CA ARG A 77 2.57 18.56 -9.11
C ARG A 77 3.91 18.83 -8.42
N SER A 78 4.21 18.10 -7.36
CA SER A 78 5.45 18.28 -6.60
C SER A 78 6.67 17.74 -7.36
N LEU A 79 6.54 16.58 -8.01
CA LEU A 79 7.54 16.04 -8.93
C LEU A 79 7.78 16.98 -10.11
N PHE A 80 6.72 17.56 -10.69
CA PHE A 80 6.86 18.52 -11.77
C PHE A 80 7.67 19.75 -11.33
N ARG A 81 7.34 20.36 -10.19
CA ARG A 81 8.12 21.48 -9.63
C ARG A 81 9.57 21.08 -9.37
N LEU A 82 9.80 19.92 -8.78
CA LEU A 82 11.15 19.41 -8.54
C LEU A 82 11.93 19.20 -9.85
N CYS A 83 11.29 18.67 -10.90
CA CYS A 83 11.91 18.52 -12.21
C CYS A 83 12.28 19.87 -12.84
N VAL A 84 11.43 20.89 -12.69
CA VAL A 84 11.74 22.25 -13.17
C VAL A 84 12.96 22.82 -12.44
N GLU A 85 12.99 22.76 -11.11
CA GLU A 85 14.16 23.23 -10.34
C GLU A 85 15.42 22.41 -10.67
N ASN A 86 15.30 21.10 -10.84
CA ASN A 86 16.42 20.24 -11.22
C ASN A 86 16.95 20.56 -12.62
N ALA A 87 16.07 20.86 -13.59
CA ALA A 87 16.48 21.28 -14.92
C ALA A 87 17.20 22.64 -14.89
N ILE A 88 16.75 23.58 -14.06
CA ILE A 88 17.43 24.87 -13.85
C ILE A 88 18.83 24.64 -13.28
N MET A 89 18.95 23.83 -12.21
CA MET A 89 20.26 23.48 -11.63
C MET A 89 21.18 22.80 -12.65
N GLU A 90 20.66 21.86 -13.44
CA GLU A 90 21.44 21.17 -14.48
C GLU A 90 21.97 22.16 -15.54
N ASN A 91 21.16 23.13 -15.97
CA ASN A 91 21.60 24.17 -16.91
C ASN A 91 22.66 25.11 -16.30
N ILE A 92 22.50 25.50 -15.03
CA ILE A 92 23.50 26.33 -14.32
C ILE A 92 24.83 25.58 -14.21
N LEU A 93 24.78 24.29 -13.81
CA LEU A 93 25.98 23.45 -13.70
C LEU A 93 26.64 23.22 -15.05
N ALA A 94 25.87 22.94 -16.10
CA ALA A 94 26.40 22.75 -17.45
C ALA A 94 27.06 24.03 -18.01
N ALA A 95 26.54 25.20 -17.66
CA ALA A 95 27.16 26.47 -18.04
C ALA A 95 28.42 26.80 -17.23
N GLY A 96 28.50 26.33 -15.99
CA GLY A 96 29.62 26.62 -15.07
C GLY A 96 30.72 25.56 -15.01
N LEU A 97 30.46 24.34 -15.46
CA LEU A 97 31.39 23.21 -15.41
C LEU A 97 31.81 22.78 -16.81
N GLU A 98 33.12 22.73 -17.06
CA GLU A 98 33.70 22.16 -18.28
C GLU A 98 33.78 20.63 -18.19
N MET A 99 32.64 19.96 -18.13
CA MET A 99 32.58 18.49 -18.13
C MET A 99 32.50 17.93 -19.55
N ARG A 100 33.27 16.89 -19.84
CA ARG A 100 33.18 16.16 -21.10
C ARG A 100 32.02 15.15 -21.07
N ASP A 101 31.46 14.85 -22.24
CA ASP A 101 30.36 13.89 -22.38
C ASP A 101 30.71 12.49 -21.84
N ASP A 102 31.96 12.05 -21.96
CA ASP A 102 32.40 10.75 -21.46
C ASP A 102 32.47 10.71 -19.92
N GLU A 103 32.82 11.82 -19.29
CA GLU A 103 32.82 11.99 -17.83
C GLU A 103 31.40 12.00 -17.29
N LEU A 104 30.49 12.71 -17.95
CA LEU A 104 29.07 12.74 -17.58
C LEU A 104 28.43 11.35 -17.69
N LYS A 105 28.74 10.60 -18.76
CA LYS A 105 28.25 9.20 -18.92
C LYS A 105 28.75 8.28 -17.82
N LYS A 106 30.03 8.37 -17.45
CA LYS A 106 30.62 7.58 -16.35
C LYS A 106 29.97 7.94 -15.01
N LEU A 107 29.80 9.24 -14.73
CA LEU A 107 29.13 9.72 -13.53
C LEU A 107 27.69 9.19 -13.44
N ARG A 108 26.93 9.28 -14.54
CA ARG A 108 25.55 8.76 -14.60
C ARG A 108 25.48 7.26 -14.31
N ALA A 109 26.36 6.47 -14.93
CA ALA A 109 26.42 5.03 -14.70
C ALA A 109 26.71 4.70 -13.24
N ARG A 110 27.65 5.43 -12.61
CA ARG A 110 27.99 5.28 -11.18
C ARG A 110 26.80 5.61 -10.28
N CYS A 111 26.16 6.78 -10.48
CA CYS A 111 25.00 7.18 -9.67
C CYS A 111 23.84 6.19 -9.80
N ILE A 112 23.58 5.63 -11.00
CA ILE A 112 22.57 4.58 -11.17
C ILE A 112 22.93 3.33 -10.38
N ALA A 113 24.20 2.89 -10.43
CA ALA A 113 24.66 1.71 -9.69
C ALA A 113 24.54 1.92 -8.17
N GLU A 114 24.89 3.12 -7.69
CA GLU A 114 24.76 3.49 -6.28
C GLU A 114 23.30 3.47 -5.82
N VAL A 115 22.40 4.15 -6.54
CA VAL A 115 20.96 4.16 -6.24
C VAL A 115 20.38 2.74 -6.18
N LYS A 116 20.80 1.87 -7.10
CA LYS A 116 20.39 0.45 -7.08
C LYS A 116 20.95 -0.28 -5.86
N ARG A 117 22.22 -0.08 -5.53
CA ARG A 117 22.88 -0.71 -4.37
C ARG A 117 22.25 -0.29 -3.05
N THR A 118 21.85 0.98 -2.94
CA THR A 118 21.34 1.57 -1.70
C THR A 118 19.81 1.61 -1.59
N ASN A 119 19.09 1.02 -2.56
CA ASN A 119 17.63 1.10 -2.68
C ASN A 119 17.11 2.54 -2.60
N GLY A 120 17.78 3.47 -3.29
CA GLY A 120 17.40 4.88 -3.34
C GLY A 120 17.84 5.73 -2.16
N ARG A 121 18.59 5.18 -1.20
CA ARG A 121 19.20 5.99 -0.12
C ARG A 121 20.49 6.63 -0.62
N LEU A 122 20.49 7.95 -0.74
CA LEU A 122 21.67 8.73 -1.09
C LEU A 122 22.01 9.65 0.07
N SER A 123 23.29 9.74 0.42
CA SER A 123 23.82 10.66 1.42
C SER A 123 24.82 11.60 0.76
N PHE A 124 24.66 12.89 1.03
CA PHE A 124 25.62 13.89 0.56
C PHE A 124 26.99 13.70 1.20
N GLU A 125 27.03 13.39 2.50
CA GLU A 125 28.26 13.19 3.25
C GLU A 125 29.06 12.00 2.68
N ASP A 126 28.37 10.90 2.40
CA ASP A 126 28.96 9.70 1.79
C ASP A 126 29.53 10.02 0.40
N ASN A 127 28.75 10.74 -0.42
CA ASN A 127 29.18 11.18 -1.74
C ASN A 127 30.37 12.15 -1.68
N LEU A 128 30.40 13.04 -0.69
CA LEU A 128 31.48 14.00 -0.50
C LEU A 128 32.78 13.29 -0.09
N ARG A 129 32.71 12.39 0.90
CA ARG A 129 33.84 11.57 1.37
C ARG A 129 34.44 10.77 0.22
N PHE A 130 33.59 10.13 -0.58
CA PHE A 130 34.03 9.40 -1.77
C PHE A 130 34.74 10.31 -2.78
N GLN A 131 34.24 11.52 -3.04
CA GLN A 131 34.87 12.48 -3.96
C GLN A 131 36.20 13.03 -3.43
N GLN A 132 36.38 13.05 -2.11
CA GLN A 132 37.63 13.41 -1.44
C GLN A 132 38.64 12.24 -1.41
N GLY A 133 38.27 11.06 -1.92
CA GLY A 133 39.13 9.88 -1.97
C GLY A 133 39.12 9.06 -0.69
N GLU A 134 38.14 9.26 0.20
CA GLU A 134 37.94 8.41 1.37
C GLU A 134 37.15 7.16 0.99
N ASP A 135 37.62 5.99 1.46
CA ASP A 135 36.93 4.73 1.24
C ASP A 135 35.58 4.68 1.97
N MET A 136 34.57 4.18 1.27
CA MET A 136 33.23 3.94 1.80
C MET A 136 33.17 2.51 2.34
N ASP A 137 33.28 2.35 3.66
CA ASP A 137 33.06 1.08 4.37
C ASP A 137 31.63 0.54 4.20
#